data_AF-A0A8B7F1X7-F1
#
_entry.id   AF-A0A8B7F1X7-F1
#
_cell.length_a   1.000
_cell.length_b   1.000
_cell.length_c   1.000
_cell.angle_alpha   90.00
_cell.angle_beta   90.00
_cell.angle_gamma   90.00
#
_symmetry.space_group_name_H-M   'P 1'
#
loop_
_entity.id
_entity.type
_entity.pdbx_description
1 polymer ?
#
loop_
_entity_poly.entity_id
_entity_poly.type
_entity_poly.pdbx_seq_one_letter_code
_entity_poly.pdbx_strand_id
1 'polypeptide(L)'
;MPKRGCPFAAAAPLQLKVRVGQKELSRGVCGERYSREIFEKTKQLLFLGAQAYMDHTWDEGCAVVDLPESPKPGPVEAPRAARGQMLIGPDGRLTRSLGQTSEADPSGAASIACSSCVRAVDGKAVCGQCERALCRRCVRTCWGCGAVACALCGLVDCSDIYEKALCTSCAVFEA
;
A
#
# COMPACT_ATOMS: atom_id res chain seq x y z
N MET A 1 -42.22 -48.53 19.50
CA MET A 1 -41.02 -48.82 18.67
C MET A 1 -40.01 -47.70 18.87
N PRO A 2 -38.75 -47.97 19.22
CA PRO A 2 -37.73 -46.93 19.33
C PRO A 2 -37.48 -46.31 17.94
N LYS A 3 -37.45 -44.98 17.86
CA LYS A 3 -37.07 -44.29 16.61
C LYS A 3 -35.59 -44.60 16.33
N ARG A 4 -35.28 -45.00 15.10
CA ARG A 4 -33.89 -45.24 14.66
C ARG A 4 -33.10 -43.93 14.81
N GLY A 5 -31.88 -44.02 15.35
CA GLY A 5 -31.00 -42.87 15.50
C GLY A 5 -30.69 -42.21 14.16
N CYS A 6 -30.55 -40.88 14.14
CA CYS A 6 -30.22 -40.11 12.94
C CYS A 6 -28.80 -40.49 12.44
N PRO A 7 -28.66 -41.03 11.21
CA PRO A 7 -27.36 -41.47 10.69
C PRO A 7 -26.39 -40.31 10.39
N PHE A 8 -26.89 -39.07 10.37
CA PHE A 8 -26.11 -37.88 10.04
C PHE A 8 -25.58 -37.13 11.28
N ALA A 9 -25.89 -37.59 12.49
CA ALA A 9 -25.60 -36.84 13.72
C ALA A 9 -24.12 -36.80 14.12
N ALA A 10 -23.28 -37.75 13.66
CA ALA A 10 -21.90 -37.89 14.13
C ALA A 10 -20.83 -37.61 13.07
N ALA A 11 -21.15 -37.60 11.77
CA ALA A 11 -20.12 -37.54 10.72
C ALA A 11 -20.58 -36.93 9.38
N ALA A 12 -21.69 -36.19 9.34
CA ALA A 12 -22.04 -35.48 8.12
C ALA A 12 -21.10 -34.27 7.97
N PRO A 13 -20.37 -34.13 6.84
CA PRO A 13 -19.58 -32.93 6.60
C PRO A 13 -20.52 -31.73 6.68
N LEU A 14 -20.12 -30.73 7.47
CA LEU A 14 -20.83 -29.47 7.55
C LEU A 14 -20.97 -28.94 6.11
N GLN A 15 -22.21 -28.77 5.63
CA GLN A 15 -22.47 -28.12 4.35
C GLN A 15 -22.08 -26.64 4.48
N LEU A 16 -20.79 -26.37 4.28
CA LEU A 16 -20.26 -25.02 4.32
C LEU A 16 -20.60 -24.33 3.01
N LYS A 17 -21.43 -23.29 3.09
CA LYS A 17 -21.68 -22.41 1.94
C LYS A 17 -20.43 -21.58 1.67
N VAL A 18 -19.61 -22.03 0.74
CA VAL A 18 -18.44 -21.29 0.29
C VAL A 18 -18.89 -20.22 -0.71
N ARG A 19 -18.50 -18.97 -0.47
CA ARG A 19 -18.68 -17.90 -1.46
C ARG A 19 -17.61 -18.04 -2.54
N VAL A 20 -18.03 -18.34 -3.75
CA VAL A 20 -17.14 -18.39 -4.92
C VAL A 20 -17.21 -17.04 -5.64
N GLY A 21 -16.08 -16.37 -5.81
CA GLY A 21 -15.96 -15.10 -6.53
C GLY A 21 -15.29 -15.26 -7.90
N GLN A 22 -15.17 -14.13 -8.61
CA GLN A 22 -14.60 -14.10 -9.96
C GLN A 22 -13.15 -14.60 -10.00
N LYS A 23 -12.39 -14.37 -8.92
CA LYS A 23 -11.00 -14.80 -8.80
C LYS A 23 -10.88 -16.32 -8.73
N GLU A 24 -11.78 -16.96 -7.99
CA GLU A 24 -11.86 -18.41 -7.88
C GLU A 24 -12.30 -19.03 -9.21
N LEU A 25 -13.29 -18.42 -9.88
CA LEU A 25 -13.75 -18.86 -11.20
C LEU A 25 -12.64 -18.77 -12.27
N SER A 26 -11.84 -17.70 -12.22
CA SER A 26 -10.73 -17.47 -13.15
C SER A 26 -9.58 -18.48 -12.98
N ARG A 27 -9.54 -19.20 -11.84
CA ARG A 27 -8.58 -20.30 -11.56
C ARG A 27 -9.19 -21.68 -11.77
N GLY A 28 -10.48 -21.75 -12.11
CA GLY A 28 -11.22 -23.00 -12.29
C GLY A 28 -11.08 -23.56 -13.71
N VAL A 29 -11.96 -24.51 -14.04
CA VAL A 29 -11.98 -25.24 -15.32
C VAL A 29 -12.10 -24.30 -16.54
N CYS A 30 -12.81 -23.19 -16.41
CA CYS A 30 -12.94 -22.17 -17.46
C CYS A 30 -11.88 -21.05 -17.38
N GLY A 31 -10.80 -21.25 -16.62
CA GLY A 31 -9.80 -20.22 -16.34
C GLY A 31 -9.16 -19.61 -17.59
N GLU A 32 -8.86 -20.43 -18.61
CA GLU A 32 -8.28 -19.96 -19.88
C GLU A 32 -9.20 -19.03 -20.67
N ARG A 33 -10.51 -19.31 -20.64
CA ARG A 33 -11.50 -18.45 -21.30
C ARG A 33 -11.58 -17.11 -20.59
N TYR A 34 -11.68 -17.12 -19.27
CA TYR A 34 -11.78 -15.90 -18.47
C TYR A 34 -10.49 -15.06 -18.53
N SER A 35 -9.31 -15.70 -18.54
CA SER A 35 -8.05 -14.97 -18.67
C SER A 35 -7.95 -14.27 -20.02
N ARG A 36 -8.40 -14.90 -21.11
CA ARG A 36 -8.46 -14.30 -22.43
C ARG A 36 -9.42 -13.11 -22.49
N GLU A 37 -10.62 -13.25 -21.93
CA GLU A 37 -11.61 -12.16 -21.85
C GLU A 37 -11.06 -10.97 -21.06
N ILE A 38 -10.39 -11.23 -19.92
CA ILE A 38 -9.75 -10.19 -19.11
C ILE A 38 -8.61 -9.51 -19.88
N PHE A 39 -7.79 -10.29 -20.58
CA PHE A 39 -6.68 -9.76 -21.38
C PHE A 39 -7.19 -8.82 -22.48
N GLU A 40 -8.17 -9.26 -23.27
CA GLU A 40 -8.74 -8.43 -24.36
C GLU A 40 -9.40 -7.16 -23.81
N LYS A 41 -10.13 -7.26 -22.70
CA LYS A 41 -10.72 -6.08 -22.06
C LYS A 41 -9.66 -5.10 -21.56
N THR A 42 -8.60 -5.61 -20.95
CA THR A 42 -7.50 -4.77 -20.44
C THR A 42 -6.77 -4.10 -21.59
N LYS A 43 -6.49 -4.85 -22.66
CA LYS A 43 -5.91 -4.33 -23.90
C LYS A 43 -6.75 -3.20 -24.48
N GLN A 44 -8.07 -3.38 -24.60
CA GLN A 44 -8.98 -2.33 -25.09
C GLN A 44 -8.94 -1.10 -24.20
N LEU A 45 -8.98 -1.25 -22.88
CA LEU A 45 -8.89 -0.12 -21.94
C LEU A 45 -7.58 0.65 -22.08
N LEU A 46 -6.47 -0.04 -22.29
CA LEU A 46 -5.17 0.59 -22.50
C LEU A 46 -5.14 1.39 -23.81
N PHE A 47 -5.65 0.82 -24.90
CA PHE A 47 -5.71 1.53 -26.18
C PHE A 47 -6.66 2.73 -26.14
N LEU A 48 -7.84 2.57 -25.55
CA LEU A 48 -8.81 3.67 -25.39
C LEU A 48 -8.24 4.77 -24.49
N GLY A 49 -7.54 4.42 -23.41
CA GLY A 49 -6.88 5.40 -22.55
C GLY A 49 -5.75 6.15 -23.25
N ALA A 50 -4.95 5.45 -24.07
CA ALA A 50 -3.91 6.08 -24.88
C ALA A 50 -4.50 6.99 -25.96
N GLN A 51 -5.59 6.58 -26.60
CA GLN A 51 -6.30 7.40 -27.59
C GLN A 51 -6.89 8.66 -26.94
N ALA A 52 -7.60 8.52 -25.82
CA ALA A 52 -8.15 9.67 -25.10
C ALA A 52 -7.05 10.68 -24.71
N TYR A 53 -5.89 10.20 -24.26
CA TYR A 53 -4.73 11.06 -24.00
C TYR A 53 -4.25 11.80 -25.25
N MET A 54 -4.15 11.11 -26.40
CA MET A 54 -3.71 11.72 -27.65
C MET A 54 -4.72 12.73 -28.22
N ASP A 55 -6.01 12.45 -28.10
CA ASP A 55 -7.08 13.33 -28.58
C ASP A 55 -7.08 14.67 -27.82
N HIS A 56 -6.72 14.68 -26.52
CA HIS A 56 -6.53 15.92 -25.75
C HIS A 56 -5.34 16.77 -26.22
N THR A 57 -4.30 16.18 -26.81
CA THR A 57 -3.14 16.92 -27.36
C THR A 57 -3.38 17.55 -28.73
N TRP A 58 -4.42 17.11 -29.46
CA TRP A 58 -4.69 17.59 -30.83
C TRP A 58 -5.85 18.60 -30.91
N ASP A 59 -6.71 18.68 -29.88
CA ASP A 59 -7.83 19.64 -29.82
C ASP A 59 -7.41 21.03 -29.29
N GLU A 60 -6.24 21.13 -28.66
CA GLU A 60 -5.60 22.40 -28.33
C GLU A 60 -4.75 22.84 -29.53
N GLY A 61 -5.41 23.56 -30.43
CA GLY A 61 -4.99 23.77 -31.81
C GLY A 61 -3.56 24.25 -32.03
N CYS A 62 -3.11 24.04 -33.26
CA CYS A 62 -1.96 24.66 -33.90
C CYS A 62 -1.93 26.19 -33.70
N ALA A 63 -1.55 26.65 -32.52
CA ALA A 63 -0.95 27.94 -32.34
C ALA A 63 0.54 27.73 -32.63
N VAL A 64 0.90 27.99 -33.89
CA VAL A 64 2.25 28.47 -34.21
C VAL A 64 2.46 29.71 -33.35
N VAL A 65 2.99 29.53 -32.15
CA VAL A 65 3.59 30.61 -31.38
C VAL A 65 5.07 30.45 -31.57
N ASP A 66 5.63 31.48 -32.19
CA ASP A 66 7.00 31.61 -32.62
C ASP A 66 8.00 30.96 -31.69
N LEU A 67 8.96 30.29 -32.32
CA LEU A 67 10.24 29.92 -31.72
C LEU A 67 10.77 31.12 -30.93
N PRO A 68 10.86 31.08 -29.58
CA PRO A 68 11.67 32.06 -28.91
C PRO A 68 13.12 31.66 -29.16
N GLU A 69 13.86 32.62 -29.71
CA GLU A 69 15.31 32.58 -29.86
C GLU A 69 15.96 31.98 -28.59
N SER A 70 16.95 31.11 -28.81
CA SER A 70 17.71 30.43 -27.76
C SER A 70 18.09 31.40 -26.62
N PRO A 71 17.58 31.20 -25.39
CA PRO A 71 18.16 31.89 -24.26
C PRO A 71 19.51 31.23 -23.99
N LYS A 72 20.57 32.06 -24.04
CA LYS A 72 21.92 31.75 -23.54
C LYS A 72 21.86 30.92 -22.26
N PRO A 73 22.84 30.03 -22.02
CA PRO A 73 22.86 29.13 -20.87
C PRO A 73 23.01 29.94 -19.57
N GLY A 74 21.88 30.30 -18.97
CA GLY A 74 21.79 30.59 -17.55
C GLY A 74 21.64 29.26 -16.78
N PRO A 75 21.89 29.24 -15.45
CA PRO A 75 21.74 28.03 -14.65
C PRO A 75 20.26 27.65 -14.63
N VAL A 76 19.88 26.65 -15.41
CA VAL A 76 18.53 26.11 -15.45
C VAL A 76 18.32 25.27 -14.19
N GLU A 77 17.55 25.80 -13.24
CA GLU A 77 17.02 25.01 -12.13
C GLU A 77 16.22 23.84 -12.70
N ALA A 78 16.56 22.64 -12.23
CA ALA A 78 15.92 21.40 -12.64
C ALA A 78 14.39 21.46 -12.41
N PRO A 79 13.59 20.78 -13.25
CA PRO A 79 12.14 20.67 -13.06
C PRO A 79 11.86 20.24 -11.62
N ARG A 80 11.12 21.07 -10.88
CA ARG A 80 10.76 20.78 -9.49
C ARG A 80 9.93 19.51 -9.47
N ALA A 81 10.56 18.40 -9.06
CA ALA A 81 9.91 17.13 -8.85
C ALA A 81 8.71 17.36 -7.91
N ALA A 82 7.53 16.89 -8.30
CA ALA A 82 6.37 16.96 -7.44
C ALA A 82 6.69 16.22 -6.13
N ARG A 83 6.32 16.80 -4.98
CA ARG A 83 6.60 16.26 -3.65
C ARG A 83 6.33 14.75 -3.62
N GLY A 84 7.39 13.96 -3.39
CA GLY A 84 7.30 12.50 -3.27
C GLY A 84 7.78 11.69 -4.48
N GLN A 85 8.10 12.32 -5.61
CA GLN A 85 8.73 11.61 -6.73
C GLN A 85 10.18 11.21 -6.41
N MET A 86 10.51 9.95 -6.67
CA MET A 86 11.87 9.40 -6.57
C MET A 86 12.57 9.55 -7.92
N LEU A 87 13.84 9.96 -7.89
CA LEU A 87 14.72 10.08 -9.05
C LEU A 87 15.58 8.82 -9.18
N ILE A 88 15.91 8.40 -10.40
CA ILE A 88 16.87 7.31 -10.61
C ILE A 88 18.28 7.91 -10.57
N GLY A 89 19.09 7.46 -9.63
CA GLY A 89 20.49 7.83 -9.49
C GLY A 89 21.35 7.23 -10.60
N PRO A 90 22.56 7.75 -10.83
CA PRO A 90 23.49 7.24 -11.84
C PRO A 90 23.94 5.80 -11.58
N ASP A 91 23.74 5.28 -10.36
CA ASP A 91 23.94 3.89 -9.96
C ASP A 91 22.70 3.00 -10.18
N GLY A 92 21.64 3.54 -10.79
CA GLY A 92 20.37 2.87 -11.02
C GLY A 92 19.46 2.77 -9.79
N ARG A 93 19.83 3.38 -8.65
CA ARG A 93 19.03 3.32 -7.42
C ARG A 93 18.07 4.50 -7.31
N LEU A 94 16.88 4.25 -6.77
CA LEU A 94 15.89 5.31 -6.56
C LEU A 94 16.28 6.19 -5.35
N THR A 95 16.56 7.46 -5.60
CA THR A 95 16.89 8.49 -4.60
C THR A 95 15.73 9.47 -4.45
N ARG A 96 15.43 9.89 -3.23
CA ARG A 96 14.42 10.93 -3.00
C ARG A 96 14.98 12.27 -3.47
N SER A 97 14.22 13.02 -4.27
CA SER A 97 14.60 14.38 -4.63
C SER A 97 14.78 15.21 -3.36
N LEU A 98 16.03 15.56 -3.04
CA LEU A 98 16.37 16.40 -1.88
C LEU A 98 16.11 17.87 -2.25
N GLY A 99 14.86 18.18 -2.61
CA GLY A 99 14.41 19.53 -2.90
C GLY A 99 13.89 20.18 -1.62
N GLN A 100 14.66 21.15 -1.12
CA GLN A 100 14.32 22.17 -0.10
C GLN A 100 14.53 21.80 1.38
N THR A 101 15.77 21.94 1.84
CA THR A 101 16.06 22.63 3.11
C THR A 101 16.28 24.11 2.79
N SER A 102 15.19 24.87 2.66
CA SER A 102 15.24 26.33 2.75
C SER A 102 14.97 26.68 4.20
N GLU A 103 15.88 27.43 4.80
CA GLU A 103 15.68 28.07 6.10
C GLU A 103 14.41 28.94 6.06
N ALA A 104 13.37 28.51 6.78
CA ALA A 104 12.27 29.33 7.25
C ALA A 104 11.48 28.55 8.32
N ASP A 105 11.57 29.05 9.56
CA ASP A 105 10.72 28.80 10.73
C ASP A 105 10.65 27.40 11.40
N PRO A 106 10.89 27.31 12.72
CA PRO A 106 10.80 26.08 13.50
C PRO A 106 9.34 25.81 13.93
N SER A 107 8.43 25.62 12.99
CA SER A 107 7.08 25.11 13.31
C SER A 107 6.35 24.60 12.07
N GLY A 108 6.87 23.53 11.50
CA GLY A 108 6.23 22.87 10.35
C GLY A 108 6.78 21.48 10.14
N ALA A 109 6.80 20.65 11.18
CA ALA A 109 7.11 19.24 11.02
C ALA A 109 6.17 18.67 9.97
N ALA A 110 6.71 18.28 8.80
CA ALA A 110 5.95 17.61 7.77
C ALA A 110 5.23 16.44 8.43
N SER A 111 3.89 16.48 8.45
CA SER A 111 3.10 15.53 9.22
C SER A 111 3.41 14.12 8.72
N ILE A 112 4.05 13.31 9.55
CA ILE A 112 4.38 11.93 9.18
C ILE A 112 3.07 11.14 9.30
N ALA A 113 2.77 10.26 8.34
CA ALA A 113 1.58 9.41 8.44
C ALA A 113 1.84 8.21 9.35
N CYS A 114 0.87 7.86 10.20
CA CYS A 114 0.90 6.64 10.99
C CYS A 114 0.92 5.41 10.08
N SER A 115 1.85 4.48 10.30
CA SER A 115 1.99 3.29 9.43
C SER A 115 0.81 2.32 9.50
N SER A 116 0.00 2.37 10.56
CA SER A 116 -1.17 1.50 10.73
C SER A 116 -2.49 2.13 10.27
N CYS A 117 -2.76 3.41 10.59
CA CYS A 117 -4.04 4.05 10.25
C CYS A 117 -3.94 5.16 9.19
N VAL A 118 -2.74 5.46 8.69
CA VAL A 118 -2.43 6.45 7.64
C VAL A 118 -2.78 7.90 8.00
N ARG A 119 -3.34 8.15 9.20
CA ARG A 119 -3.60 9.49 9.72
C ARG A 119 -2.28 10.23 9.97
N ALA A 120 -2.28 11.53 9.68
CA ALA A 120 -1.21 12.43 10.05
C ALA A 120 -0.93 12.33 11.57
N VAL A 121 0.35 12.27 11.93
CA VAL A 121 0.81 12.25 13.31
C VAL A 121 1.97 13.22 13.51
N ASP A 122 1.92 13.91 14.65
CA ASP A 122 3.05 14.65 15.18
C ASP A 122 4.01 13.62 15.80
N GLY A 123 5.02 13.22 15.03
CA GLY A 123 5.87 12.06 15.31
C GLY A 123 6.40 11.99 16.75
N LYS A 124 5.86 11.06 17.54
CA LYS A 124 6.31 10.80 18.93
C LYS A 124 6.61 9.33 19.24
N ALA A 125 6.11 8.40 18.44
CA ALA A 125 6.31 6.97 18.66
C ALA A 125 6.69 6.29 17.33
N VAL A 126 7.71 5.43 17.41
CA VAL A 126 8.28 4.73 16.27
C VAL A 126 8.34 3.24 16.59
N CYS A 127 8.01 2.40 15.62
CA CYS A 127 8.16 0.95 15.78
C CYS A 127 9.64 0.58 15.94
N GLY A 128 10.00 -0.15 17.00
CA GLY A 128 11.39 -0.57 17.24
C GLY A 128 11.94 -1.61 16.25
N GLN A 129 11.11 -2.09 15.32
CA GLN A 129 11.48 -3.11 14.32
C GLN A 129 11.58 -2.55 12.90
N CYS A 130 10.57 -1.78 12.47
CA CYS A 130 10.53 -1.24 11.10
C CYS A 130 10.70 0.28 11.03
N GLU A 131 10.93 0.92 12.17
CA GLU A 131 11.22 2.36 12.29
C GLU A 131 10.14 3.30 11.72
N ARG A 132 8.92 2.78 11.48
CA ARG A 132 7.80 3.58 10.99
C ARG A 132 7.07 4.28 12.14
N ALA A 133 6.59 5.50 11.88
CA ALA A 133 5.85 6.31 12.84
C ALA A 133 4.45 5.75 13.14
N LEU A 134 4.00 5.92 14.39
CA LEU A 134 2.70 5.46 14.88
C LEU A 134 1.95 6.57 15.62
N CYS A 135 0.62 6.59 15.47
CA CYS A 135 -0.25 7.41 16.31
C CYS A 135 -0.43 6.76 17.68
N ARG A 136 -0.81 7.54 18.70
CA ARG A 136 -1.06 7.04 20.05
C ARG A 136 -2.06 5.87 20.12
N ARG A 137 -3.00 5.79 19.17
CA ARG A 137 -4.00 4.70 19.10
C ARG A 137 -3.45 3.42 18.47
N CYS A 138 -2.38 3.52 17.67
CA CYS A 138 -1.78 2.41 16.94
C CYS A 138 -0.47 1.90 17.57
N VAL A 139 0.03 2.58 18.61
CA VAL A 139 1.15 2.11 19.41
C VAL A 139 0.71 0.88 20.20
N ARG A 140 1.47 -0.21 20.07
CA ARG A 140 1.40 -1.36 20.96
C ARG A 140 2.74 -1.50 21.67
N THR A 141 2.72 -1.89 22.93
CA THR A 141 3.94 -2.15 23.70
C THR A 141 4.14 -3.65 23.80
N CYS A 142 5.32 -4.13 23.41
CA CYS A 142 5.68 -5.53 23.59
C CYS A 142 5.69 -5.88 25.07
N TRP A 143 4.97 -6.93 25.45
CA TRP A 143 4.94 -7.44 26.82
C TRP A 143 6.32 -7.95 27.27
N GLY A 144 7.07 -8.60 26.38
CA GLY A 144 8.39 -9.17 26.70
C GLY A 144 9.51 -8.15 26.84
N CYS A 145 9.63 -7.20 25.89
CA CYS A 145 10.77 -6.27 25.83
C CYS A 145 10.41 -4.79 26.00
N GLY A 146 9.13 -4.45 26.18
CA GLY A 146 8.67 -3.06 26.33
C GLY A 146 8.78 -2.21 25.06
N ALA A 147 9.31 -2.75 23.96
CA ALA A 147 9.48 -2.00 22.72
C ALA A 147 8.13 -1.69 22.06
N VAL A 148 8.04 -0.52 21.42
CA VAL A 148 6.88 -0.15 20.62
C VAL A 148 6.86 -1.00 19.34
N ALA A 149 5.73 -1.64 19.06
CA ALA A 149 5.49 -2.41 17.86
C ALA A 149 4.29 -1.85 17.08
N CYS A 150 4.41 -1.78 15.75
CA CYS A 150 3.27 -1.51 14.88
C CYS A 150 2.41 -2.77 14.70
N ALA A 151 1.20 -2.62 14.16
CA ALA A 151 0.31 -3.76 13.89
C ALA A 151 0.89 -4.82 12.92
N LEU A 152 1.93 -4.48 12.15
CA LEU A 152 2.61 -5.41 11.24
C LEU A 152 3.82 -6.12 11.90
N CYS A 153 4.43 -5.49 12.90
CA CYS A 153 5.61 -6.01 13.60
C CYS A 153 5.26 -6.57 15.00
N GLY A 154 3.98 -6.59 15.34
CA GLY A 154 3.48 -7.10 16.61
C GLY A 154 2.39 -8.14 16.40
N LEU A 155 2.46 -9.23 17.15
CA LEU A 155 1.41 -10.23 17.28
C LEU A 155 0.58 -9.91 18.52
N VAL A 156 -0.75 -10.05 18.41
CA VAL A 156 -1.65 -9.96 19.56
C VAL A 156 -2.01 -11.37 19.97
N ASP A 157 -1.66 -11.72 21.19
CA ASP A 157 -2.14 -12.95 21.80
C ASP A 157 -3.46 -12.66 22.53
N CYS A 158 -4.49 -13.40 22.13
CA CYS A 158 -5.85 -13.34 22.68
C CYS A 158 -6.20 -14.62 23.46
N SER A 159 -5.21 -15.46 23.78
CA SER A 159 -5.41 -16.71 24.50
C SER A 159 -5.76 -16.50 25.98
N ASP A 160 -5.31 -15.38 26.56
CA ASP A 160 -5.54 -14.99 27.94
C ASP A 160 -6.73 -14.03 28.12
N ILE A 161 -7.19 -13.89 29.36
CA ILE A 161 -8.23 -12.93 29.80
C ILE A 161 -7.84 -11.47 29.46
N TYR A 162 -6.56 -11.20 29.21
CA TYR A 162 -6.02 -9.90 28.83
C TYR A 162 -5.30 -9.98 27.48
N GLU A 163 -5.60 -9.05 26.56
CA GLU A 163 -4.89 -8.93 25.29
C GLU A 163 -3.42 -8.59 25.53
N LYS A 164 -2.50 -9.47 25.12
CA LYS A 164 -1.05 -9.24 25.18
C LYS A 164 -0.52 -8.96 23.77
N ALA A 165 0.42 -8.02 23.66
CA ALA A 165 1.10 -7.76 22.39
C ALA A 165 2.57 -8.16 22.51
N LEU A 166 3.08 -8.90 21.53
CA LEU A 166 4.49 -9.28 21.44
C LEU A 166 5.07 -8.75 20.14
N CYS A 167 6.29 -8.22 20.15
CA CYS A 167 7.00 -7.95 18.91
C CYS A 167 7.38 -9.27 18.22
N THR A 168 7.63 -9.24 16.92
CA THR A 168 8.03 -10.43 16.15
C THR A 168 9.21 -11.16 16.78
N SER A 169 10.18 -10.45 17.36
CA SER A 169 11.32 -11.09 18.04
C SER A 169 10.91 -11.83 19.31
N CYS A 170 10.06 -11.24 20.17
CA CYS A 170 9.61 -11.88 21.40
C CYS A 170 8.62 -13.03 21.15
N ALA A 171 7.81 -12.93 20.10
CA ALA A 171 6.85 -13.97 19.73
C ALA A 171 7.52 -15.31 19.38
N VAL A 172 8.77 -15.30 18.89
CA VAL A 172 9.52 -16.53 18.56
C VAL A 172 9.94 -17.30 19.83
N PHE A 173 10.02 -16.64 20.98
CA PHE A 173 10.45 -17.26 22.24
C PHE A 173 9.30 -17.76 23.12
N GLU A 174 8.04 -17.46 22.77
CA GLU A 174 6.84 -17.97 23.45
C GLU A 174 6.14 -19.12 22.70
N ALA A 175 6.69 -19.56 21.55
CA ALA A 175 6.18 -20.67 20.75
C ALA A 175 6.69 -22.04 21.21
#